data_AF-K1M7N8-F1
#
_entry.id   AF-K1M7N8-F1
#
_cell.length_a   1.000
_cell.length_b   1.000
_cell.length_c   1.000
_cell.angle_alpha   90.00
_cell.angle_beta   90.00
_cell.angle_gamma   90.00
#
_symmetry.space_group_name_H-M   'P 1'
#
loop_
_entity.id
_entity.type
_entity.pdbx_description
1 polymer ?
#
loop_
_entity_poly.entity_id
_entity_poly.type
_entity_poly.pdbx_seq_one_letter_code
_entity_poly.pdbx_strand_id
1 'polypeptide(L)' 'MNSIEQIDTENDTKSLISSFINLIGLAKLTKQVNFKRKSTVSLTMIISWL' A
#
# COMPACT_ATOMS: atom_id res chain seq x y z
N MET A 1 13.84 -23.24 0.53
CA MET A 1 14.10 -22.19 1.53
C MET A 1 14.61 -21.00 0.76
N ASN A 2 13.95 -19.85 0.86
CA ASN A 2 14.49 -18.63 0.28
C ASN A 2 15.77 -18.27 1.06
N SER A 3 16.77 -17.74 0.36
CA SER A 3 17.98 -17.25 1.03
C SER A 3 17.62 -16.10 1.97
N ILE A 4 18.37 -15.93 3.07
CA ILE A 4 18.17 -14.82 4.02
C ILE A 4 18.19 -13.48 3.27
N GLU A 5 19.11 -13.31 2.31
CA GLU A 5 19.20 -12.13 1.44
C GLU A 5 17.93 -11.89 0.59
N GLN A 6 17.24 -12.94 0.16
CA GLN A 6 15.99 -12.81 -0.61
C GLN A 6 14.84 -12.32 0.27
N ILE A 7 14.80 -12.76 1.53
CA ILE A 7 13.78 -12.34 2.51
C ILE A 7 14.01 -10.87 2.90
N ASP A 8 15.26 -10.48 3.12
CA ASP A 8 15.61 -9.09 3.44
C ASP A 8 15.29 -8.15 2.28
N THR A 9 15.62 -8.54 1.04
CA THR A 9 15.29 -7.75 -0.16
C THR A 9 13.77 -7.58 -0.36
N GLU A 10 12.98 -8.62 -0.08
CA GLU A 10 11.52 -8.55 -0.18
C GLU A 10 10.93 -7.61 0.88
N ASN A 11 11.46 -7.65 2.10
CA ASN A 11 11.04 -6.76 3.18
C ASN A 11 11.41 -5.30 2.91
N ASP A 12 12.61 -5.04 2.40
CA ASP A 12 13.06 -3.70 2.01
C ASP A 12 12.18 -3.13 0.91
N THR A 13 11.86 -3.93 -0.10
CA THR A 13 10.97 -3.52 -1.20
C THR A 13 9.57 -3.17 -0.69
N LYS A 14 9.00 -3.99 0.19
CA LYS A 14 7.68 -3.71 0.82
C LYS A 14 7.73 -2.43 1.66
N SER A 15 8.80 -2.22 2.40
CA SER A 15 9.01 -1.01 3.20
C SER A 15 9.09 0.25 2.34
N LEU A 16 9.79 0.18 1.21
CA LEU A 16 9.93 1.27 0.24
C LEU A 16 8.58 1.63 -0.39
N ILE A 17 7.80 0.62 -0.83
CA ILE A 17 6.45 0.81 -1.37
C ILE A 17 5.52 1.43 -0.32
N SER A 18 5.54 0.91 0.91
CA SER A 18 4.71 1.44 2.02
C SER A 18 5.06 2.90 2.33
N SER A 19 6.36 3.22 2.37
CA SER A 19 6.86 4.57 2.60
C SER A 19 6.44 5.52 1.48
N PHE A 20 6.56 5.10 0.22
CA PHE A 20 6.10 5.87 -0.93
C PHE A 20 4.59 6.15 -0.87
N ILE A 21 3.76 5.12 -0.64
CA ILE A 21 2.30 5.24 -0.53
C ILE A 21 1.90 6.18 0.61
N ASN A 22 2.62 6.16 1.74
CA ASN A 22 2.41 7.09 2.85
C ASN A 22 2.83 8.52 2.48
N LEU A 23 3.98 8.70 1.83
CA LEU A 23 4.53 10.00 1.45
C LEU A 23 3.61 10.76 0.48
N ILE A 24 3.09 10.06 -0.53
CA ILE A 24 2.15 10.62 -1.50
C ILE A 24 0.71 10.74 -0.95
N GLY A 25 0.49 10.38 0.32
CA GLY A 25 -0.80 10.51 0.99
C GLY A 25 -1.87 9.50 0.58
N LEU A 26 -1.53 8.50 -0.24
CA LEU A 26 -2.48 7.52 -0.77
C LEU A 26 -3.05 6.60 0.33
N ALA A 27 -2.27 6.30 1.38
CA ALA A 27 -2.78 5.57 2.54
C ALA A 27 -3.89 6.33 3.28
N LYS A 28 -3.70 7.64 3.46
CA LYS A 28 -4.69 8.52 4.10
C LYS A 28 -5.94 8.65 3.24
N LEU A 29 -5.76 8.79 1.93
CA LEU A 29 -6.86 8.86 0.97
C LEU A 29 -7.66 7.56 0.93
N THR A 30 -6.99 6.40 0.94
CA THR A 30 -7.65 5.09 1.03
C THR A 30 -8.46 4.93 2.30
N LYS A 31 -7.94 5.39 3.44
CA LYS A 31 -8.67 5.37 4.71
C LYS A 31 -9.91 6.27 4.68
N GLN A 32 -9.82 7.44 4.06
CA GLN A 32 -10.95 8.37 3.93
C GLN A 32 -12.03 7.84 2.99
N VAL A 33 -11.64 7.32 1.81
CA VAL A 33 -12.58 6.72 0.83
C VAL A 33 -13.34 5.54 1.43
N ASN A 34 -12.69 4.77 2.31
CA ASN A 34 -13.29 3.62 2.97
C ASN A 34 -14.01 3.95 4.28
N PHE A 35 -14.03 5.21 4.72
CA PHE A 35 -14.69 5.59 5.96
C PHE A 35 -16.20 5.35 5.87
N LYS A 36 -16.74 4.56 6.82
CA LYS A 36 -18.16 4.17 6.91
C LYS A 36 -18.73 3.42 5.70
N ARG A 37 -17.90 2.96 4.76
CA ARG A 37 -18.38 2.06 3.69
C ARG A 37 -18.68 0.68 4.25
N LYS A 38 -19.74 0.07 3.73
CA LYS A 38 -20.05 -1.36 3.98
C LYS A 38 -19.11 -2.32 3.23
N SER A 39 -18.38 -1.82 2.23
CA SER A 39 -17.47 -2.60 1.39
C SER A 39 -16.22 -1.79 1.05
N THR A 40 -15.05 -2.43 1.14
CA THR A 40 -13.73 -1.82 0.97
C THR A 40 -13.37 -1.64 -0.51
N VAL A 41 -12.89 -0.45 -0.84
CA VAL A 41 -12.24 -0.08 -2.11
C VAL A 41 -10.74 -0.30 -1.98
N SER A 42 -10.17 -1.04 -2.92
CA SER A 42 -8.72 -1.25 -2.97
C SER A 42 -7.98 0.02 -3.37
N LEU A 43 -6.73 0.10 -2.93
CA LEU A 43 -5.81 1.16 -3.35
C LEU A 43 -5.69 1.25 -4.89
N THR A 44 -5.68 0.11 -5.58
CA THR A 44 -5.61 0.04 -7.05
C THR A 44 -6.82 0.68 -7.74
N MET A 45 -8.03 0.49 -7.17
CA MET A 45 -9.24 1.09 -7.70
C MET A 45 -9.26 2.61 -7.49
N ILE A 46 -8.72 3.07 -6.36
CA ILE A 46 -8.54 4.50 -6.08
C ILE A 46 -7.55 5.14 -7.05
N ILE A 47 -6.42 4.49 -7.34
CA ILE A 47 -5.43 4.95 -8.33
C ILE A 47 -6.06 5.04 -9.73
N SER A 48 -6.94 4.10 -10.07
CA SER A 48 -7.63 4.07 -11.38
C SER A 48 -8.65 5.21 -11.56
N TRP A 49 -9.02 5.93 -10.49
CA TRP A 49 -9.91 7.09 -10.55
C TRP A 49 -9.18 8.41 -10.77
N LEU A 50 -7.86 8.45 -10.55
CA LEU A 50 -7.01 9.61 -10.84
C LEU A 50 -6.68 9.65 -12.34
#